data_AF-W2DQY2-F1
#
_entry.id   AF-W2DQY2-F1
#
_cell.length_a   1.000
_cell.length_b   1.000
_cell.length_c   1.000
_cell.angle_alpha   90.00
_cell.angle_beta   90.00
_cell.angle_gamma   90.00
#
_symmetry.space_group_name_H-M   'P 1'
#
loop_
_entity.id
_entity.type
_entity.pdbx_description
1 polymer ?
#
loop_
_entity_poly.entity_id
_entity_poly.type
_entity_poly.pdbx_seq_one_letter_code
_entity_poly.pdbx_strand_id
1 'polypeptide(L)' 'MTDIREFVQAAQRKLDFTIDDSTHRVVVKVIATESGEVIRQIPSETALKLAQSLSSASHVLFDDKA' A
#
# COMPACT_ATOMS: atom_id res chain seq x y z
N MET A 1 5.37 -4.82 19.54
CA MET A 1 4.99 -4.70 18.11
C MET A 1 4.93 -6.10 17.47
N THR A 2 4.31 -7.06 18.17
CA THR A 2 4.37 -8.50 17.85
C THR A 2 2.97 -9.11 17.79
N ASP A 3 2.02 -8.55 18.55
CA ASP A 3 0.67 -9.10 18.74
C ASP A 3 -0.15 -9.23 17.45
N ILE A 4 -0.04 -8.25 16.54
CA ILE A 4 -0.81 -8.28 15.29
C ILE A 4 -0.27 -9.33 14.30
N ARG A 5 1.02 -9.68 14.39
CA ARG A 5 1.62 -10.71 13.54
C ARG A 5 1.17 -12.10 13.96
N GLU A 6 1.14 -12.38 15.27
CA GLU A 6 0.67 -13.66 15.81
C GLU A 6 -0.82 -13.87 15.56
N PHE A 7 -1.65 -12.84 15.75
CA PHE A 7 -3.09 -12.92 15.48
C PHE A 7 -3.38 -13.24 14.00
N VAL A 8 -2.61 -12.67 13.07
CA VAL A 8 -2.83 -12.91 11.64
C VAL A 8 -2.26 -14.25 11.17
N GLN A 9 -1.19 -14.74 11.81
CA GLN A 9 -0.71 -16.12 11.59
C GLN A 9 -1.73 -17.16 12.07
N ALA A 10 -2.42 -16.94 13.20
CA ALA A 10 -3.51 -17.79 13.65
C ALA A 10 -4.68 -17.83 12.65
N ALA A 11 -4.90 -16.74 11.91
CA ALA A 11 -5.87 -16.68 10.81
C ALA A 11 -5.39 -17.36 9.51
N GLN A 12 -4.23 -18.04 9.51
CA GLN A 12 -3.60 -18.68 8.34
C GLN A 12 -3.35 -17.76 7.14
N ARG A 13 -3.22 -16.45 7.37
CA ARG A 13 -2.98 -15.47 6.30
C ARG A 13 -1.53 -15.00 6.35
N LYS A 14 -0.84 -15.05 5.21
CA LYS A 14 0.48 -14.43 5.07
C LYS A 14 0.30 -12.95 4.76
N LEU A 15 0.85 -12.10 5.61
CA LEU A 15 0.98 -10.66 5.37
C LEU A 15 2.40 -10.35 4.94
N ASP A 16 2.54 -9.64 3.84
CA ASP A 16 3.80 -9.08 3.37
C ASP A 16 3.73 -7.55 3.43
N PHE A 17 4.74 -6.94 4.03
CA PHE A 17 4.83 -5.50 4.19
C PHE A 17 5.94 -5.01 3.27
N THR A 18 5.56 -4.27 2.24
CA THR A 18 6.51 -3.69 1.30
C THR A 18 6.38 -2.17 1.32
N ILE A 19 7.49 -1.47 1.06
CA ILE A 19 7.43 -0.04 0.79
C ILE A 19 7.40 0.11 -0.72
N ASP A 20 6.48 0.93 -1.21
CA ASP A 20 6.43 1.26 -2.63
C ASP A 20 7.45 2.37 -2.90
N ASP A 21 8.55 2.01 -3.58
CA ASP A 21 9.66 2.92 -3.87
C ASP A 21 9.24 4.11 -4.76
N SER A 22 8.18 3.96 -5.56
CA SER A 22 7.68 5.02 -6.44
C SER A 22 6.98 6.14 -5.67
N THR A 23 6.32 5.80 -4.56
CA THR A 23 5.56 6.75 -3.74
C THR A 23 6.20 7.04 -2.38
N HIS A 24 7.21 6.27 -1.98
CA HIS A 24 7.74 6.24 -0.61
C HIS A 24 6.64 5.99 0.44
N ARG A 25 5.59 5.26 0.07
CA ARG A 25 4.45 4.95 0.95
C ARG A 25 4.49 3.48 1.35
N VAL A 26 4.05 3.21 2.58
CA VAL A 26 3.91 1.84 3.08
C VAL A 26 2.74 1.17 2.36
N VAL A 27 3.00 0.02 1.75
CA VAL A 27 2.01 -0.79 1.05
C VAL A 27 1.98 -2.19 1.68
N VAL A 28 0.83 -2.53 2.25
CA VAL A 28 0.60 -3.85 2.85
C VAL A 28 -0.03 -4.75 1.80
N LYS A 29 0.62 -5.87 1.46
CA LYS A 29 0.09 -6.90 0.58
C LYS A 29 -0.30 -8.13 1.39
N VAL A 30 -1.49 -8.67 1.11
CA VAL A 30 -1.98 -9.90 1.72
C VAL A 30 -1.86 -11.00 0.69
N ILE A 31 -1.11 -12.05 1.02
CA ILE A 31 -0.85 -13.17 0.13
C ILE A 31 -1.65 -14.37 0.63
N ALA A 32 -2.40 -15.00 -0.27
CA ALA A 32 -3.07 -16.27 0.01
C ALA A 32 -2.02 -17.35 0.25
N THR A 33 -2.08 -17.98 1.42
CA THR A 33 -1.09 -18.97 1.85
C THR A 33 -1.11 -20.23 0.98
N GLU A 34 -2.25 -20.55 0.36
CA GLU A 34 -2.44 -21.75 -0.47
C GLU A 34 -1.94 -21.58 -1.90
N SER A 35 -2.16 -20.41 -2.52
CA SER A 35 -1.81 -20.15 -3.93
C SER A 35 -0.57 -19.29 -4.12
N GLY A 36 -0.14 -18.55 -3.09
CA GLY A 36 0.91 -17.54 -3.22
C GLY A 36 0.46 -16.25 -3.93
N GLU A 37 -0.85 -16.11 -4.20
CA GLU A 37 -1.39 -14.96 -4.92
C GLU A 37 -1.69 -13.78 -3.99
N VAL A 38 -1.47 -12.56 -4.47
CA VAL A 38 -1.85 -11.34 -3.74
C VAL A 38 -3.37 -11.15 -3.82
N ILE A 39 -4.06 -11.35 -2.70
CA ILE A 39 -5.52 -11.23 -2.61
C ILE A 39 -6.00 -9.86 -2.13
N ARG A 40 -5.12 -9.05 -1.52
CA ARG A 40 -5.46 -7.71 -1.06
C ARG A 40 -4.23 -6.82 -0.99
N GLN A 41 -4.41 -5.52 -1.23
CA GLN A 41 -3.40 -4.49 -1.02
C GLN A 41 -4.01 -3.29 -0.28
N ILE A 42 -3.29 -2.73 0.69
CA ILE A 42 -3.67 -1.51 1.41
C ILE A 42 -2.47 -0.55 1.46
N PRO A 43 -2.58 0.67 0.91
CA PRO A 43 -3.69 1.18 0.08
C PRO A 43 -3.81 0.42 -1.25
N SER A 44 -5.01 0.37 -1.83
CA SER A 44 -5.20 -0.23 -3.16
C SER A 44 -4.42 0.54 -4.23
N GLU A 45 -4.05 -0.13 -5.31
CA GLU A 45 -3.32 0.50 -6.42
C GLU A 45 -4.08 1.72 -6.98
N THR A 46 -5.40 1.64 -7.11
CA THR A 46 -6.25 2.76 -7.53
C THR A 46 -6.15 3.95 -6.57
N ALA A 47 -6.11 3.70 -5.26
CA ALA A 47 -5.93 4.75 -4.27
C ALA A 47 -4.52 5.36 -4.31
N LEU A 48 -3.49 4.57 -4.61
CA LEU A 48 -2.13 5.06 -4.82
C LEU A 48 -2.06 5.97 -6.05
N LYS A 49 -2.62 5.54 -7.19
CA LYS A 49 -2.71 6.34 -8.42
C LYS A 49 -3.49 7.63 -8.21
N LEU A 50 -4.63 7.56 -7.49
CA LEU A 50 -5.41 8.75 -7.16
C LEU A 50 -4.60 9.74 -6.32
N ALA A 51 -3.90 9.25 -5.29
CA ALA A 51 -3.06 10.11 -4.45
C ALA A 51 -1.91 10.76 -5.24
N GLN A 52 -1.27 10.01 -6.14
CA GLN A 52 -0.26 10.56 -7.06
C GLN A 52 -0.86 11.66 -7.95
N SER A 53 -1.98 11.40 -8.62
CA SER A 53 -2.63 12.38 -9.50
C SER A 53 -3.06 13.66 -8.77
N LEU A 54 -3.60 13.53 -7.55
CA LEU A 54 -3.96 14.69 -6.71
C LEU A 54 -2.74 15.48 -6.28
N SER A 55 -1.65 14.80 -5.89
CA SER A 55 -0.39 15.45 -5.53
C SER A 55 0.21 16.22 -6.71
N SER A 56 0.22 15.62 -7.90
CA SER A 56 0.74 16.26 -9.11
C SER A 56 -0.09 17.47 -9.53
N ALA A 57 -1.43 17.38 -9.49
CA ALA A 57 -2.31 18.50 -9.82
C ALA A 57 -2.14 19.66 -8.82
N SER A 58 -2.02 19.35 -7.53
CA SER A 58 -1.70 20.33 -6.50
C SER A 58 -0.38 21.04 -6.80
N HIS A 59 0.67 20.31 -7.17
CA HIS A 59 1.98 20.91 -7.48
C HIS A 59 1.90 21.92 -8.63
N VAL A 60 1.23 21.58 -9.74
CA VAL A 60 1.07 22.47 -10.90
C VAL A 60 0.33 23.77 -10.54
N LEU A 61 -0.71 23.69 -9.71
CA LEU A 61 -1.50 24.86 -9.31
C LEU A 61 -0.74 25.83 -8.39
N PHE A 62 0.26 25.33 -7.65
CA PHE A 62 1.05 26.14 -6.72
C PHE A 62 2.40 26.61 -7.30
N ASP A 63 2.92 25.95 -8.34
CA ASP A 63 4.13 26.37 -9.05
C ASP A 63 3.91 27.55 -10.00
N ASP A 64 2.67 27.80 -10.45
CA ASP A 64 2.30 28.92 -11.34
C ASP A 64 2.29 30.30 -10.62
N LYS A 65 2.81 30.36 -9.39
CA LYS A 65 2.94 31.58 -8.57
C LYS A 65 4.40 32.02 -8.32
N ALA A 66 5.38 31.41 -8.97
CA ALA A 66 6.80 31.79 -8.85
C ALA A 66 7.21 32.88 -9.85
#